data_AF-W1YXJ8-F1
#
_entry.id   AF-W1YXJ8-F1
#
_cell.length_a   1.000
_cell.length_b   1.000
_cell.length_c   1.000
_cell.angle_alpha   90.00
_cell.angle_beta   90.00
_cell.angle_gamma   90.00
#
_symmetry.space_group_name_H-M   'P 1'
#
loop_
_entity.id
_entity.type
_entity.pdbx_description
1 polymer ?
#
loop_
_entity_poly.entity_id
_entity_poly.type
_entity_poly.pdbx_seq_one_letter_code
_entity_poly.pdbx_strand_id
1 'polypeptide(L)'
;KIGMWFKAELDPNIQFFLSSMLCLGLFTAARVCEQVRAAIQSLPRGQKNAALAMGLTLPQAYRYVLLPNAYRVIVPPMTSEMMNLVKNSAIASTIGLVDMAG
;
A
#
# COMPACT_ATOMS: atom_id res chain seq x y z
N LYS A 1 -6.79 25.15 -18.03
CA LYS A 1 -7.46 24.83 -19.32
C LYS A 1 -7.72 23.33 -19.54
N ILE A 2 -6.92 22.38 -19.02
CA ILE A 2 -7.26 20.93 -19.04
C ILE A 2 -8.43 20.57 -18.10
N GLY A 3 -8.50 21.19 -16.90
CA GLY A 3 -9.52 20.83 -15.90
C GLY A 3 -10.96 21.27 -16.19
N MET A 4 -11.17 22.15 -17.18
CA MET A 4 -12.51 22.62 -17.56
C MET A 4 -13.18 21.71 -18.60
N TRP A 5 -12.39 21.01 -19.43
CA TRP A 5 -12.90 20.02 -20.38
C TRP A 5 -13.40 18.75 -19.68
N PHE A 6 -12.74 18.34 -18.58
CA PHE A 6 -13.15 17.17 -17.79
C PHE A 6 -14.50 17.35 -17.08
N LYS A 7 -14.86 18.61 -16.80
CA LYS A 7 -16.05 18.96 -16.03
C LYS A 7 -17.28 19.28 -16.89
N ALA A 8 -17.08 19.54 -18.20
CA ALA A 8 -18.10 20.12 -19.08
C ALA A 8 -18.84 19.10 -19.97
N GLU A 9 -18.31 17.90 -20.20
CA GLU A 9 -18.90 16.94 -21.16
C GLU A 9 -19.17 15.54 -20.60
N LEU A 10 -18.83 15.28 -19.33
CA LEU A 10 -18.88 13.94 -18.75
C LEU A 10 -19.99 13.86 -17.69
N ASP A 11 -20.94 12.92 -17.89
CA ASP A 11 -22.07 12.67 -16.99
C ASP A 11 -21.63 12.71 -15.51
N PRO A 12 -22.42 13.35 -14.61
CA PRO A 12 -22.07 13.49 -13.20
C PRO A 12 -21.60 12.18 -12.56
N ASN A 13 -22.23 11.06 -12.93
CA ASN A 13 -21.89 9.72 -12.46
C ASN A 13 -20.45 9.29 -12.80
N ILE A 14 -19.95 9.64 -13.98
CA ILE A 14 -18.59 9.27 -14.42
C ILE A 14 -17.56 10.14 -13.70
N GLN A 15 -17.85 11.42 -13.42
CA GLN A 15 -16.96 12.28 -12.63
C GLN A 15 -16.81 11.76 -11.19
N PHE A 16 -17.91 11.38 -10.55
CA PHE A 16 -17.87 10.75 -9.22
C PHE A 16 -17.12 9.42 -9.27
N PHE A 17 -17.39 8.56 -10.26
CA PHE A 17 -16.72 7.29 -10.41
C PHE A 17 -15.19 7.44 -10.57
N LEU A 18 -14.74 8.32 -11.47
CA LEU A 18 -13.30 8.59 -11.68
C LEU A 18 -12.64 9.21 -10.44
N SER A 19 -13.32 10.16 -9.78
CA SER A 19 -12.79 10.79 -8.57
C SER A 19 -12.65 9.79 -7.43
N SER A 20 -13.69 8.97 -7.19
CA SER A 20 -13.65 7.89 -6.19
C SER A 20 -12.61 6.83 -6.54
N MET A 21 -12.53 6.40 -7.80
CA MET A 21 -11.55 5.42 -8.27
C MET A 21 -10.11 5.92 -8.11
N LEU A 22 -9.84 7.19 -8.42
CA LEU A 22 -8.52 7.80 -8.22
C LEU A 22 -8.20 7.96 -6.72
N CYS A 23 -9.17 8.41 -5.92
CA CYS A 23 -9.00 8.56 -4.48
C CYS A 23 -8.70 7.21 -3.81
N LEU A 24 -9.53 6.20 -4.05
CA LEU A 24 -9.33 4.84 -3.54
C LEU A 24 -8.05 4.22 -4.10
N GLY A 25 -7.79 4.35 -5.39
CA GLY A 25 -6.60 3.82 -6.03
C GLY A 25 -5.31 4.40 -5.45
N LEU A 26 -5.23 5.72 -5.29
CA LEU A 26 -4.08 6.38 -4.68
C LEU A 26 -3.93 6.02 -3.20
N PHE A 27 -5.04 5.95 -2.46
CA PHE A 27 -5.02 5.54 -1.06
C PHE A 27 -4.47 4.11 -0.89
N THR A 28 -4.98 3.17 -1.69
CA THR A 28 -4.51 1.79 -1.71
C THR A 28 -3.05 1.71 -2.15
N ALA A 29 -2.64 2.44 -3.19
CA ALA A 29 -1.26 2.47 -3.66
C ALA A 29 -0.29 3.01 -2.60
N ALA A 30 -0.65 4.10 -1.91
CA ALA A 30 0.16 4.65 -0.83
C ALA A 30 0.36 3.65 0.31
N ARG A 31 -0.73 2.96 0.72
CA ARG A 31 -0.67 1.91 1.75
C ARG A 31 0.23 0.75 1.36
N VAL A 32 0.12 0.28 0.12
CA VAL A 32 1.00 -0.79 -0.41
C VAL A 32 2.46 -0.32 -0.44
N CYS A 33 2.73 0.93 -0.84
CA CYS A 33 4.07 1.51 -0.83
C CYS A 33 4.69 1.57 0.57
N GLU A 34 3.94 2.07 1.55
CA GLU A 34 4.41 2.12 2.95
C GLU A 34 4.68 0.73 3.52
N GLN A 35 3.84 -0.24 3.18
CA GLN A 35 4.07 -1.63 3.53
C GLN A 35 5.39 -2.11 2.93
N VAL A 36 5.55 -2.07 1.60
CA VAL A 36 6.80 -2.52 0.94
C VAL A 36 8.03 -1.84 1.55
N ARG A 37 7.97 -0.55 1.86
CA ARG A 37 9.03 0.19 2.56
C ARG A 37 9.32 -0.41 3.94
N ALA A 38 8.30 -0.70 4.74
CA ALA A 38 8.45 -1.29 6.07
C ALA A 38 9.09 -2.68 6.03
N ALA A 39 8.75 -3.55 5.07
CA ALA A 39 9.41 -4.86 4.95
C ALA A 39 10.88 -4.77 4.52
N ILE A 40 11.19 -3.85 3.61
CA ILE A 40 12.60 -3.66 3.22
C ILE A 40 13.40 -3.20 4.45
N GLN A 41 12.81 -2.38 5.31
CA GLN A 41 13.43 -1.94 6.57
C GLN A 41 13.50 -3.05 7.64
N SER A 42 12.55 -3.98 7.68
CA SER A 42 12.58 -5.10 8.63
C SER A 42 13.62 -6.17 8.28
N LEU A 43 14.13 -6.18 7.05
CA LEU A 43 15.13 -7.16 6.62
C LEU A 43 16.50 -6.86 7.26
N PRO A 44 17.23 -7.88 7.76
CA PRO A 44 18.53 -7.68 8.38
C PRO A 44 19.53 -7.00 7.42
N ARG A 45 20.19 -5.93 7.87
CA ARG A 45 21.22 -5.21 7.08
C ARG A 45 22.34 -6.13 6.55
N GLY A 46 22.57 -7.26 7.22
CA GLY A 46 23.51 -8.30 6.80
C GLY A 46 23.18 -8.95 5.45
N GLN A 47 21.91 -9.01 5.02
CA GLN A 47 21.56 -9.61 3.71
C GLN A 47 22.13 -8.82 2.54
N LYS A 48 22.16 -7.49 2.64
CA LYS A 48 22.78 -6.63 1.63
C LYS A 48 24.29 -6.87 1.56
N ASN A 49 24.95 -6.97 2.71
CA ASN A 49 26.39 -7.21 2.79
C ASN A 49 26.76 -8.63 2.34
N ALA A 50 25.93 -9.62 2.62
CA ALA A 50 26.12 -11.00 2.16
C ALA A 50 25.97 -11.11 0.63
N ALA A 51 24.99 -10.42 0.04
CA ALA A 51 24.84 -10.37 -1.41
C ALA A 51 26.06 -9.72 -2.09
N LEU A 52 26.58 -8.63 -1.53
CA LEU A 52 27.81 -7.98 -2.01
C LEU A 52 29.04 -8.89 -1.85
N ALA A 53 29.15 -9.61 -0.74
CA ALA A 53 30.25 -10.56 -0.50
C ALA A 53 30.21 -11.78 -1.45
N MET A 54 29.01 -12.15 -1.94
CA MET A 54 28.84 -13.17 -2.98
C MET A 54 29.15 -12.66 -4.40
N GLY A 55 29.61 -11.41 -4.55
CA GLY A 55 30.00 -10.83 -5.85
C GLY A 55 28.83 -10.24 -6.66
N LEU A 56 27.64 -10.09 -6.07
CA LEU A 56 26.51 -9.42 -6.73
C LEU A 56 26.72 -7.91 -6.73
N THR A 57 26.37 -7.25 -7.83
CA THR A 57 26.32 -5.78 -7.87
C THR A 57 25.14 -5.25 -7.05
N LEU A 58 25.23 -4.02 -6.53
CA LEU A 58 24.15 -3.34 -5.78
C LEU A 58 22.75 -3.54 -6.40
N PRO A 59 22.52 -3.26 -7.70
CA PRO A 59 21.21 -3.46 -8.31
C PRO A 59 20.80 -4.94 -8.41
N GLN A 60 21.74 -5.87 -8.64
CA GLN A 60 21.45 -7.31 -8.64
C GLN A 60 21.10 -7.82 -7.24
N ALA A 61 21.80 -7.36 -6.20
CA ALA A 61 21.49 -7.69 -4.81
C ALA A 61 20.09 -7.23 -4.42
N TYR A 62 19.70 -6.01 -4.82
CA TYR A 62 18.34 -5.51 -4.59
C TYR A 62 17.28 -6.32 -5.35
N ARG A 63 17.51 -6.66 -6.62
CA ARG A 63 16.53 -7.36 -7.47
C ARG A 63 16.39 -8.85 -7.14
N TYR A 64 17.49 -9.56 -6.89
CA TYR A 64 17.48 -11.02 -6.73
C TYR A 64 17.43 -11.50 -5.28
N VAL A 65 17.90 -10.69 -4.33
CA VAL A 65 17.95 -11.09 -2.91
C VAL A 65 16.94 -10.29 -2.11
N LEU A 66 17.07 -8.96 -2.12
CA LEU A 66 16.31 -8.09 -1.22
C LEU A 66 14.81 -8.01 -1.57
N LEU A 67 14.46 -7.79 -2.83
CA LEU A 67 13.06 -7.72 -3.31
C LEU A 67 12.26 -9.00 -3.02
N PRO A 68 12.69 -10.19 -3.45
CA PRO A 68 11.91 -11.42 -3.23
C PRO A 68 11.88 -11.83 -1.76
N ASN A 69 12.96 -11.62 -0.98
CA ASN A 69 12.94 -11.89 0.45
C ASN A 69 12.04 -10.90 1.21
N ALA A 70 12.14 -9.61 0.93
CA ALA A 70 11.27 -8.59 1.54
C ALA A 70 9.80 -8.88 1.26
N TYR A 71 9.45 -9.25 0.01
CA TYR A 71 8.09 -9.65 -0.32
C TYR A 71 7.64 -10.88 0.47
N ARG A 72 8.46 -11.93 0.56
CA ARG A 72 8.09 -13.15 1.28
C ARG A 72 7.98 -12.93 2.80
N VAL A 73 8.76 -12.00 3.36
CA VAL A 73 8.68 -11.59 4.77
C VAL A 73 7.48 -10.69 5.03
N ILE A 74 7.03 -9.89 4.04
CA ILE A 74 5.93 -8.94 4.24
C ILE A 74 4.56 -9.60 4.23
N VAL A 75 4.35 -10.62 3.39
CA VAL A 75 3.04 -11.24 3.19
C VAL A 75 2.41 -11.72 4.52
N PRO A 76 3.10 -12.52 5.36
CA PRO A 76 2.51 -12.99 6.61
C PRO A 76 2.13 -11.88 7.63
N PRO A 77 3.02 -10.93 7.99
CA PRO A 77 2.68 -9.84 8.92
C PRO A 77 1.70 -8.83 8.32
N MET A 78 1.69 -8.60 7.00
CA MET A 78 0.66 -7.76 6.34
C MET A 78 -0.74 -8.33 6.54
N THR A 79 -0.91 -9.64 6.44
CA THR A 79 -2.22 -10.26 6.67
C THR A 79 -2.69 -10.04 8.11
N SER A 80 -1.76 -10.08 9.08
CA SER A 80 -2.07 -9.83 10.50
C SER A 80 -2.40 -8.35 10.78
N GLU A 81 -1.59 -7.42 10.27
CA GLU A 81 -1.85 -5.97 10.37
C GLU A 81 -3.15 -5.56 9.67
N MET A 82 -3.41 -6.09 8.47
CA MET A 82 -4.66 -5.86 7.74
C MET A 82 -5.85 -6.40 8.53
N MET A 83 -5.73 -7.58 9.15
CA MET A 83 -6.80 -8.15 9.98
C MET A 83 -7.04 -7.32 11.26
N ASN A 84 -5.98 -6.78 11.88
CA ASN A 84 -6.11 -5.86 13.01
C ASN A 84 -6.73 -4.52 12.60
N LEU A 85 -6.34 -3.96 11.46
CA LEU A 85 -6.97 -2.75 10.89
C LEU A 85 -8.44 -2.98 10.53
N VAL A 86 -8.79 -4.12 9.93
CA VAL A 86 -10.18 -4.49 9.62
C VAL A 86 -10.99 -4.63 10.91
N LYS A 87 -10.45 -5.27 11.96
CA LYS A 87 -11.12 -5.37 13.26
C LYS A 87 -11.32 -4.01 13.91
N ASN A 88 -10.28 -3.19 13.97
CA ASN A 88 -10.37 -1.84 14.56
C ASN A 88 -11.27 -0.91 13.73
N SER A 89 -11.25 -1.01 12.40
CA SER A 89 -12.15 -0.26 11.52
C SER A 89 -13.58 -0.77 11.60
N ALA A 90 -13.82 -2.07 11.79
CA ALA A 90 -15.16 -2.61 12.01
C ALA A 90 -15.72 -2.13 13.35
N ILE A 91 -14.89 -2.08 14.40
CA ILE A 91 -15.25 -1.52 15.70
C ILE A 91 -15.53 -0.01 15.56
N ALA A 92 -14.66 0.75 14.88
CA ALA A 92 -14.84 2.18 14.66
C ALA A 92 -16.05 2.49 13.77
N SER A 93 -16.33 1.69 12.74
CA SER A 93 -17.53 1.80 11.91
C SER A 93 -18.78 1.43 12.68
N THR A 94 -18.73 0.44 13.57
CA THR A 94 -19.87 0.10 14.44
C THR A 94 -20.15 1.23 15.40
N ILE A 95 -19.12 1.84 16.00
CA ILE A 95 -19.25 3.00 16.89
C ILE A 95 -19.78 4.22 16.12
N GLY A 96 -19.24 4.52 14.93
CA GLY A 96 -19.69 5.65 14.10
C GLY A 96 -21.12 5.48 13.57
N LEU A 97 -21.56 4.24 13.30
CA LEU A 97 -22.94 3.97 12.94
C LEU A 97 -23.89 4.13 14.15
N VAL A 98 -23.45 3.72 15.33
CA VAL A 98 -24.20 3.86 16.60
C VAL A 98 -24.31 5.33 17.01
N ASP A 99 -23.26 6.13 16.82
CA ASP A 99 -23.24 7.57 17.13
C ASP A 99 -24.08 8.41 16.16
N MET A 100 -24.22 7.96 14.90
CA MET A 100 -25.09 8.61 13.90
C MET A 100 -26.55 8.15 13.97
N ALA A 101 -26.83 7.03 14.63
CA ALA A 101 -28.17 6.45 14.77
C ALA A 101 -28.86 6.75 16.11
N GLY A 102 -28.13 7.30 17.09
CA GLY A 102 -28.68 7.88 18.33
C GLY A 102 -28.98 9.36 18.17
#